data_AF-A0A259DSB6-F1
#
_entry.id   AF-A0A259DSB6-F1
#
_cell.length_a   1.000
_cell.length_b   1.000
_cell.length_c   1.000
_cell.angle_alpha   90.00
_cell.angle_beta   90.00
_cell.angle_gamma   90.00
#
_symmetry.space_group_name_H-M   'P 1'
#
loop_
_entity.id
_entity.type
_entity.pdbx_description
1 polymer ?
#
loop_
_entity_poly.entity_id
_entity_poly.type
_entity_poly.pdbx_seq_one_letter_code
_entity_poly.pdbx_strand_id
1 'polypeptide(L)'
;MGFEMRDSFVRREECKEMARVLKALAAELGQDSNVALGELAHHGLGAALGVLAGQAEGSPEVSDVEADYLQRRAQSRLAASRLQ
;
A
#
# COMPACT_ATOMS: atom_id res chain seq x y z
N MET A 1 30.41 5.35 11.76
CA MET A 1 29.38 5.67 10.75
C MET A 1 28.51 4.44 10.53
N GLY A 2 27.51 4.18 11.39
CA GLY A 2 26.76 2.91 11.39
C GLY A 2 25.24 3.04 11.50
N PHE A 3 24.70 4.26 11.39
CA PHE A 3 23.27 4.53 11.61
C PHE A 3 22.46 4.71 10.31
N GLU A 4 23.12 4.99 9.18
CA GLU A 4 22.45 5.26 7.89
C GLU A 4 21.95 4.00 7.15
N MET A 5 22.52 2.82 7.45
CA MET A 5 22.07 1.55 6.85
C MET A 5 20.75 1.05 7.44
N ARG A 6 20.43 1.40 8.70
CA ARG A 6 19.17 0.99 9.32
C ARG A 6 17.98 1.73 8.70
N ASP A 7 18.12 3.01 8.41
CA ASP A 7 17.04 3.84 7.85
C ASP A 7 16.65 3.38 6.43
N SER A 8 17.64 3.03 5.63
CA SER A 8 17.43 2.55 4.26
C SER A 8 16.88 1.11 4.21
N PHE A 9 17.23 0.25 5.17
CA PHE A 9 16.64 -1.09 5.28
C PHE A 9 15.18 -1.04 5.76
N VAL A 10 14.89 -0.19 6.74
CA VAL A 10 13.52 0.05 7.25
C VAL A 10 12.63 0.56 6.12
N ARG A 11 13.10 1.53 5.31
CA ARG A 11 12.36 1.99 4.12
C ARG A 11 12.14 0.91 3.07
N ARG A 12 13.10 -0.01 2.88
CA ARG A 12 12.99 -1.06 1.86
C ARG A 12 11.97 -2.14 2.24
N GLU A 13 11.94 -2.53 3.51
CA GLU A 13 10.92 -3.45 4.03
C GLU A 13 9.56 -2.77 4.13
N GLU A 14 9.48 -1.50 4.53
CA GLU A 14 8.24 -0.72 4.49
C GLU A 14 7.71 -0.57 3.05
N CYS A 15 8.55 -0.23 2.07
CA CYS A 15 8.10 -0.17 0.67
C CYS A 15 7.58 -1.53 0.16
N LYS A 16 8.19 -2.65 0.57
CA LYS A 16 7.68 -3.98 0.20
C LYS A 16 6.35 -4.29 0.88
N GLU A 17 6.20 -3.94 2.16
CA GLU A 17 4.93 -4.09 2.89
C GLU A 17 3.84 -3.25 2.20
N MET A 18 4.11 -1.97 1.95
CA MET A 18 3.20 -1.05 1.26
C MET A 18 2.82 -1.59 -0.12
N ALA A 19 3.78 -2.04 -0.93
CA ALA A 19 3.52 -2.61 -2.25
C ALA A 19 2.65 -3.88 -2.18
N ARG A 20 2.85 -4.74 -1.19
CA ARG A 20 2.02 -5.94 -1.00
C ARG A 20 0.60 -5.59 -0.60
N VAL A 21 0.44 -4.68 0.38
CA VAL A 21 -0.88 -4.22 0.85
C VAL A 21 -1.63 -3.54 -0.29
N LEU A 22 -0.94 -2.69 -1.05
CA LEU A 22 -1.52 -1.94 -2.16
C LEU A 22 -1.90 -2.87 -3.33
N LYS A 23 -1.10 -3.89 -3.61
CA LYS A 23 -1.44 -4.93 -4.60
C LYS A 23 -2.66 -5.76 -4.17
N ALA A 24 -2.75 -6.11 -2.89
CA ALA A 24 -3.88 -6.84 -2.35
C ALA A 24 -5.16 -5.99 -2.37
N LEU A 25 -5.05 -4.68 -2.13
CA LEU A 25 -6.17 -3.74 -2.21
C LEU A 25 -6.66 -3.59 -3.65
N ALA A 26 -5.74 -3.33 -4.59
CA ALA A 26 -6.05 -3.22 -6.00
C ALA A 26 -6.73 -4.50 -6.55
N ALA A 27 -6.26 -5.69 -6.14
CA ALA A 27 -6.87 -6.95 -6.55
C ALA A 27 -8.32 -7.11 -6.08
N GLU A 28 -8.67 -6.62 -4.89
CA GLU A 28 -10.05 -6.69 -4.38
C GLU A 28 -10.97 -5.67 -5.03
N LEU A 29 -10.45 -4.48 -5.31
CA LEU A 29 -11.18 -3.45 -6.04
C LEU A 29 -11.30 -3.76 -7.53
N GLY A 30 -10.68 -4.85 -8.03
CA GLY A 30 -10.65 -5.20 -9.44
C GLY A 30 -9.84 -4.21 -10.29
N GLN A 31 -8.87 -3.55 -9.67
CA GLN A 31 -8.13 -2.40 -10.19
C GLN A 31 -6.71 -2.73 -10.63
N ASP A 32 -6.15 -1.84 -11.46
CA ASP A 32 -4.82 -2.05 -12.02
C ASP A 32 -3.73 -1.67 -11.01
N SER A 33 -3.21 -2.72 -10.36
CA SER A 33 -2.12 -2.59 -9.40
C SER A 33 -0.81 -2.08 -10.01
N ASN A 34 -0.56 -2.21 -11.32
CA ASN A 34 0.72 -1.79 -11.90
C ASN A 34 0.83 -0.26 -11.92
N VAL A 35 -0.26 0.44 -12.22
CA VAL A 35 -0.28 1.91 -12.23
C VAL A 35 -0.04 2.42 -10.81
N ALA A 36 -0.75 1.86 -9.84
CA ALA A 36 -0.63 2.25 -8.44
C ALA A 36 0.76 1.90 -7.85
N LEU A 37 1.38 0.79 -8.26
CA LEU A 37 2.76 0.45 -7.88
C LEU A 37 3.80 1.37 -8.53
N GLY A 38 3.56 1.82 -9.76
CA GLY A 38 4.37 2.84 -10.43
C GLY A 38 4.37 4.15 -9.65
N GLU A 39 3.19 4.61 -9.26
CA GLU A 39 3.02 5.80 -8.41
C GLU A 39 3.65 5.62 -7.03
N LEU A 40 3.53 4.44 -6.42
CA LEU A 40 4.16 4.14 -5.13
C LEU A 40 5.69 4.30 -5.20
N ALA A 41 6.30 3.90 -6.32
CA ALA A 41 7.74 3.99 -6.51
C ALA A 41 8.23 5.41 -6.85
N HIS A 42 7.39 6.22 -7.50
CA HIS A 42 7.79 7.53 -8.03
C HIS A 42 7.34 8.71 -7.14
N HIS A 43 6.13 8.65 -6.62
CA HIS A 43 5.47 9.71 -5.85
C HIS A 43 5.15 9.30 -4.41
N GLY A 44 5.13 7.99 -4.12
CA GLY A 44 4.87 7.44 -2.80
C GLY A 44 3.43 7.01 -2.59
N LEU A 45 3.11 6.65 -1.34
CA LEU A 45 1.86 5.97 -1.00
C LEU A 45 0.61 6.82 -1.29
N GLY A 46 0.63 8.12 -1.02
CA GLY A 46 -0.52 9.00 -1.24
C GLY A 46 -0.94 9.06 -2.71
N ALA A 47 0.02 9.11 -3.64
CA ALA A 47 -0.25 9.11 -5.07
C ALA A 47 -0.78 7.76 -5.55
N ALA A 48 -0.21 6.66 -5.04
CA ALA A 48 -0.67 5.31 -5.34
C ALA A 48 -2.12 5.07 -4.89
N LEU A 49 -2.48 5.55 -3.69
CA LEU A 49 -3.86 5.49 -3.20
C LEU A 49 -4.79 6.41 -3.99
N GLY A 50 -4.33 7.59 -4.39
CA GLY A 50 -5.09 8.51 -5.25
C GLY A 50 -5.41 7.89 -6.61
N VAL A 51 -4.50 7.13 -7.21
CA VAL A 51 -4.78 6.38 -8.45
C VAL A 51 -5.83 5.30 -8.25
N LEU A 52 -5.75 4.53 -7.16
CA LEU A 52 -6.77 3.51 -6.85
C LEU A 52 -8.14 4.14 -6.56
N ALA A 53 -8.17 5.24 -5.81
CA ALA A 53 -9.40 6.00 -5.56
C ALA A 53 -9.99 6.57 -6.86
N GLY A 54 -9.17 7.15 -7.74
CA GLY A 54 -9.62 7.67 -9.03
C GLY A 54 -10.12 6.57 -9.99
N GLN A 55 -9.53 5.38 -9.91
CA GLN A 55 -10.06 4.20 -10.63
C GLN A 55 -11.39 3.71 -10.03
N ALA A 56 -11.67 4.01 -8.75
CA ALA A 56 -12.86 3.55 -8.02
C ALA A 56 -14.05 4.51 -8.19
N GLU A 57 -13.77 5.77 -8.53
CA GLU A 57 -14.77 6.82 -8.80
C GLU A 57 -15.76 6.44 -9.93
N GLY A 58 -15.42 5.46 -10.77
CA GLY A 58 -16.32 4.88 -11.77
C GLY A 58 -17.31 3.83 -11.24
N SER A 59 -17.17 3.40 -9.98
CA SER A 59 -18.00 2.38 -9.35
C SER A 59 -18.89 2.98 -8.24
N PRO A 60 -20.18 2.62 -8.17
CA PRO A 60 -21.16 3.25 -7.27
C PRO A 60 -20.92 2.99 -5.78
N GLU A 61 -20.04 2.05 -5.42
CA GLU A 61 -19.54 1.87 -4.05
C GLU A 61 -18.20 2.58 -3.92
N VAL A 62 -18.24 3.88 -3.63
CA VAL A 62 -17.03 4.66 -3.27
C VAL A 62 -16.60 4.20 -1.88
N SER A 63 -15.90 3.06 -1.82
CA SER A 63 -15.20 2.63 -0.61
C SER A 63 -14.00 3.54 -0.40
N ASP A 64 -13.78 3.96 0.85
CA ASP A 64 -12.69 4.85 1.22
C ASP A 64 -11.36 4.09 1.11
N VAL A 65 -10.75 4.13 -0.08
CA VAL A 65 -9.53 3.38 -0.45
C VAL A 65 -8.40 3.61 0.56
N GLU A 66 -8.31 4.81 1.14
CA GLU A 66 -7.34 5.12 2.18
C GLU A 66 -7.65 4.34 3.48
N ALA A 67 -8.91 4.30 3.91
CA ALA A 67 -9.34 3.53 5.07
C ALA A 67 -9.11 2.02 4.87
N ASP A 68 -9.45 1.49 3.69
CA ASP A 68 -9.22 0.08 3.34
C ASP A 68 -7.72 -0.27 3.34
N TYR A 69 -6.88 0.63 2.82
CA TYR A 69 -5.44 0.49 2.88
C TYR A 69 -4.92 0.44 4.33
N LEU A 70 -5.35 1.38 5.18
CA LEU A 70 -4.94 1.44 6.59
C LEU A 70 -5.38 0.19 7.36
N GLN A 71 -6.59 -0.28 7.11
CA GLN A 71 -7.12 -1.52 7.69
C GLN A 71 -6.28 -2.73 7.28
N ARG A 72 -5.97 -2.89 5.99
CA ARG A 72 -5.11 -3.98 5.50
C ARG A 72 -3.70 -3.92 6.07
N ARG A 73 -3.12 -2.73 6.17
CA ARG A 73 -1.80 -2.55 6.79
C ARG A 73 -1.82 -2.95 8.26
N ALA A 74 -2.87 -2.56 9.00
CA ALA A 74 -3.05 -2.97 10.39
C ALA A 74 -3.18 -4.50 10.52
N GLN A 75 -3.98 -5.14 9.66
CA GLN A 75 -4.13 -6.60 9.63
C GLN A 75 -2.81 -7.31 9.27
N SER A 76 -2.04 -6.80 8.31
CA SER A 76 -0.73 -7.35 7.93
C SER A 76 0.25 -7.32 9.12
N ARG A 77 0.28 -6.22 9.88
CA ARG A 77 1.12 -6.09 11.07
C ARG A 77 0.66 -7.00 12.21
N LEU A 78 -0.65 -7.16 12.40
CA LEU A 78 -1.20 -8.09 13.37
C LEU A 78 -0.89 -9.55 13.00
N ALA A 79 -1.01 -9.92 11.73
CA ALA A 79 -0.65 -11.25 11.24
C ALA A 79 0.85 -11.54 11.43
N ALA A 80 1.72 -10.56 11.17
CA ALA A 80 3.14 -10.67 11.44
C ALA A 80 3.46 -10.84 12.93
N SER A 81 2.72 -10.16 13.83
CA SER A 81 2.92 -10.29 15.29
C SER A 81 2.42 -11.62 15.87
N ARG A 82 1.49 -12.32 15.22
CA ARG A 82 0.97 -13.63 15.68
C ARG A 82 1.88 -14.80 15.34
N LEU A 83 2.94 -14.58 14.57
CA LEU A 83 3.93 -15.58 14.18
C LEU A 83 5.22 -15.54 15.03
N GLN A 84 5.25 -14.72 16.10
CA GLN A 84 6.33 -14.69 17.10
C GLN A 84 5.95 -15.50 18.34
#